data_AF-A0A6P0Z2R6-F1
#
_entry.id   AF-A0A6P0Z2R6-F1
#
_cell.length_a   1.000
_cell.length_b   1.000
_cell.length_c   1.000
_cell.angle_alpha   90.00
_cell.angle_beta   90.00
_cell.angle_gamma   90.00
#
_symmetry.space_group_name_H-M   'P 1'
#
loop_
_entity.id
_entity.type
_entity.pdbx_description
1 polymer ?
#
loop_
_entity_poly.entity_id
_entity_poly.type
_entity_poly.pdbx_seq_one_letter_code
_entity_poly.pdbx_strand_id
1 'polypeptide(L)'
;MVTSPIRKTPQSNLSEQSRHLQPNYSSNFSLPEKALALPTSPLFGTDGIRGKAGELLNADLAFKVGFWGTQVLRSCTTAPGPVILGFDSRNSSNFLAKALSAGITTAGLEVWNLGLCPTPAVAHLCKSTEAVGGVMISASHNPPEDNGIKFFNSEGTKLSFALQKQIEAGIRGFAECTQANNILGE
;
A
#
# COMPACT_ATOMS: atom_id res chain seq x y z
N MET A 1 -34.60 -33.58 -24.88
CA MET A 1 -35.15 -33.35 -23.53
C MET A 1 -34.80 -34.56 -22.68
N VAL A 2 -33.92 -34.41 -21.69
CA VAL A 2 -33.59 -35.46 -20.72
C VAL A 2 -34.04 -34.94 -19.36
N THR A 3 -35.03 -35.59 -18.75
CA THR A 3 -35.54 -35.22 -17.41
C THR A 3 -35.04 -36.24 -16.40
N SER A 4 -34.15 -35.81 -15.51
CA SER A 4 -33.72 -36.61 -14.35
C SER A 4 -34.76 -36.60 -13.24
N PRO A 5 -35.00 -37.71 -12.51
CA PRO A 5 -35.98 -37.75 -11.43
C PRO A 5 -35.46 -37.08 -10.14
N ILE A 6 -36.33 -36.34 -9.47
CA ILE A 6 -36.06 -35.66 -8.19
C ILE A 6 -36.04 -36.69 -7.05
N ARG A 7 -34.91 -36.76 -6.33
CA ARG A 7 -34.76 -37.58 -5.11
C ARG A 7 -35.46 -36.87 -3.95
N LYS A 8 -36.48 -37.49 -3.34
CA LYS A 8 -37.11 -36.98 -2.12
C LYS A 8 -36.18 -37.18 -0.92
N THR A 9 -35.79 -36.09 -0.27
CA THR A 9 -35.07 -36.09 1.00
C THR A 9 -36.04 -36.43 2.16
N PRO A 10 -35.62 -37.19 3.19
CA PRO A 10 -36.47 -37.43 4.36
C PRO A 10 -36.55 -36.17 5.22
N GLN A 11 -37.75 -35.80 5.65
CA GLN A 11 -37.94 -34.75 6.65
C GLN A 11 -37.48 -35.28 8.02
N SER A 12 -36.32 -34.84 8.49
CA SER A 12 -35.92 -35.00 9.89
C SER A 12 -36.48 -33.84 10.71
N ASN A 13 -37.37 -34.15 11.65
CA ASN A 13 -37.80 -33.23 12.71
C ASN A 13 -36.58 -32.79 13.52
N LEU A 14 -36.14 -31.55 13.32
CA LEU A 14 -35.19 -30.87 14.20
C LEU A 14 -35.95 -29.71 14.84
N SER A 15 -36.36 -29.94 16.08
CA SER A 15 -36.81 -28.93 17.02
C SER A 15 -35.86 -27.73 17.00
N GLU A 16 -36.44 -26.53 16.88
CA GLU A 16 -35.76 -25.25 17.03
C GLU A 16 -34.97 -25.20 18.35
N GLN A 17 -33.68 -25.48 18.28
CA GLN A 17 -32.72 -24.98 19.25
C GLN A 17 -31.94 -23.88 18.55
N SER A 18 -32.45 -22.65 18.63
CA SER A 18 -31.71 -21.43 18.33
C SER A 18 -30.51 -21.35 19.29
N ARG A 19 -29.44 -22.06 18.96
CA ARG A 19 -28.13 -21.85 19.58
C ARG A 19 -27.61 -20.53 19.06
N HIS A 20 -27.87 -19.49 19.83
CA HIS A 20 -27.21 -18.20 19.70
C HIS A 20 -25.70 -18.45 19.89
N LEU A 21 -25.01 -18.77 18.80
CA LEU A 21 -23.55 -18.83 18.74
C LEU A 21 -23.05 -17.39 18.85
N GLN A 22 -22.90 -16.91 20.08
CA GLN A 22 -22.09 -15.74 20.36
C GLN A 22 -20.65 -16.12 19.96
N PRO A 23 -19.99 -15.41 19.02
CA PRO A 23 -18.59 -15.67 18.75
C PRO A 23 -17.82 -15.33 20.03
N ASN A 24 -17.19 -16.35 20.62
CA ASN A 24 -16.28 -16.20 21.75
C ASN A 24 -15.00 -15.50 21.26
N TYR A 25 -15.08 -14.23 20.91
CA TYR A 25 -13.89 -13.41 20.71
C TYR A 25 -13.29 -13.16 22.08
N SER A 26 -12.24 -13.90 22.41
CA SER A 26 -11.42 -13.56 23.58
C SER A 26 -10.91 -12.14 23.35
N SER A 27 -11.38 -11.19 24.16
CA SER A 27 -11.13 -9.74 24.05
C SER A 27 -9.66 -9.34 24.24
N ASN A 28 -8.75 -10.30 24.33
CA ASN A 28 -7.34 -10.11 24.65
C ASN A 28 -6.45 -10.48 23.46
N PHE A 29 -6.89 -10.18 22.22
CA PHE A 29 -5.98 -10.15 21.08
C PHE A 29 -5.34 -8.77 21.00
N SER A 30 -4.24 -8.59 21.74
CA SER A 30 -3.38 -7.42 21.59
C SER A 30 -2.35 -7.73 20.50
N LEU A 31 -2.37 -6.96 19.42
CA LEU A 31 -1.25 -6.94 18.49
C LEU A 31 -0.08 -6.29 19.24
N PRO A 32 1.13 -6.87 19.22
CA PRO A 32 2.27 -6.25 19.87
C PRO A 32 2.51 -4.87 19.24
N GLU A 33 2.48 -3.81 20.06
CA GLU A 33 2.94 -2.47 19.68
C GLU A 33 4.46 -2.47 19.51
N LYS A 34 4.95 -3.19 18.50
CA LYS A 34 6.37 -3.16 18.18
C LYS A 34 6.63 -1.95 17.30
N ALA A 35 7.36 -0.97 17.85
CA ALA A 35 7.88 0.14 17.07
C ALA A 35 8.64 -0.36 15.84
N LEU A 36 8.52 0.36 14.72
CA LEU A 36 9.15 -0.02 13.46
C LEU A 36 10.67 -0.08 13.60
N ALA A 37 11.23 -1.28 13.60
CA ALA A 37 12.67 -1.48 13.63
C ALA A 37 13.24 -1.27 12.22
N LEU A 38 13.80 -0.09 11.98
CA LEU A 38 14.45 0.26 10.71
C LEU A 38 15.96 0.00 10.79
N PRO A 39 16.60 -0.43 9.68
CA PRO A 39 18.04 -0.53 9.63
C PRO A 39 18.70 0.85 9.81
N THR A 40 19.94 0.86 10.31
CA THR A 40 20.78 2.07 10.40
C THR A 40 21.31 2.50 9.02
N SER A 41 21.39 1.57 8.07
CA SER A 41 21.70 1.86 6.67
C SER A 41 20.54 2.62 5.98
N PRO A 42 20.82 3.30 4.85
CA PRO A 42 19.77 3.89 4.02
C PRO A 42 18.70 2.88 3.63
N LEU A 43 17.43 3.32 3.62
CA LEU A 43 16.30 2.49 3.19
C LEU A 43 16.20 2.40 1.67
N PHE A 44 16.52 3.51 0.99
CA PHE A 44 16.50 3.58 -0.46
C PHE A 44 17.82 3.08 -1.06
N GLY A 45 17.73 2.05 -1.88
CA GLY A 45 18.82 1.57 -2.74
C GLY A 45 18.81 2.22 -4.12
N THR A 46 19.47 1.57 -5.08
CA THR A 46 19.55 2.05 -6.48
C THR A 46 18.19 2.10 -7.21
N ASP A 47 17.22 1.30 -6.76
CA ASP A 47 15.91 1.15 -7.40
C ASP A 47 14.77 1.06 -6.36
N GLY A 48 14.75 2.01 -5.42
CA GLY A 48 13.74 2.10 -4.37
C GLY A 48 14.11 1.29 -3.11
N ILE A 49 13.11 1.03 -2.28
CA ILE A 49 13.26 0.25 -1.04
C ILE A 49 13.11 -1.22 -1.40
N ARG A 50 14.02 -2.08 -0.93
CA ARG A 50 13.92 -3.54 -1.12
C ARG A 50 14.14 -4.27 0.19
N GLY A 51 13.51 -5.44 0.31
CA GLY A 51 13.73 -6.32 1.44
C GLY A 51 12.74 -7.47 1.45
N LYS A 52 12.94 -8.38 2.40
CA LYS A 52 12.04 -9.52 2.59
C LYS A 52 10.67 -9.06 3.08
N ALA A 53 9.63 -9.56 2.44
CA ALA A 53 8.25 -9.24 2.79
C ALA A 53 7.87 -9.84 4.15
N GLY A 54 7.13 -9.07 4.95
CA GLY A 54 6.74 -9.45 6.31
C GLY A 54 7.84 -9.24 7.36
N GLU A 55 9.08 -9.03 6.95
CA GLU A 55 10.19 -8.63 7.83
C GLU A 55 10.41 -7.12 7.71
N LEU A 56 11.36 -6.69 6.87
CA LEU A 56 11.61 -5.28 6.61
C LEU A 56 10.42 -4.65 5.86
N LEU A 57 9.99 -5.26 4.75
CA LEU A 57 8.82 -4.82 3.99
C LEU A 57 7.55 -5.38 4.62
N ASN A 58 7.18 -4.81 5.75
CA ASN A 58 5.93 -5.07 6.45
C ASN A 58 4.89 -3.97 6.18
N ALA A 59 3.67 -4.16 6.70
CA ALA A 59 2.56 -3.24 6.48
C ALA A 59 2.80 -1.85 7.09
N ASP A 60 3.46 -1.74 8.25
CA ASP A 60 3.75 -0.45 8.89
C ASP A 60 4.75 0.38 8.07
N LEU A 61 5.83 -0.25 7.59
CA LEU A 61 6.76 0.42 6.67
C LEU A 61 6.05 0.84 5.38
N ALA A 62 5.27 -0.05 4.76
CA ALA A 62 4.54 0.25 3.53
C ALA A 62 3.56 1.42 3.70
N PHE A 63 2.85 1.48 4.83
CA PHE A 63 1.97 2.60 5.17
C PHE A 63 2.75 3.91 5.30
N LYS A 64 3.83 3.93 6.08
CA LYS A 64 4.67 5.13 6.27
C LYS A 64 5.33 5.58 4.97
N VAL A 65 5.76 4.65 4.14
CA VAL A 65 6.29 4.94 2.79
C VAL A 65 5.22 5.57 1.91
N GLY A 66 3.98 5.06 1.95
CA GLY A 66 2.85 5.65 1.22
C GLY A 66 2.55 7.08 1.67
N PHE A 67 2.49 7.31 2.98
CA PHE A 67 2.23 8.63 3.55
C PHE A 67 3.33 9.64 3.21
N TRP A 68 4.58 9.35 3.59
CA TRP A 68 5.69 10.29 3.40
C TRP A 68 6.09 10.43 1.93
N GLY A 69 6.01 9.35 1.15
CA GLY A 69 6.17 9.40 -0.30
C GLY A 69 5.17 10.34 -0.95
N THR A 70 3.91 10.30 -0.53
CA THR A 70 2.87 11.20 -1.02
C THR A 70 3.12 12.64 -0.61
N GLN A 71 3.51 12.90 0.65
CA GLN A 71 3.84 14.26 1.09
C GLN A 71 4.96 14.91 0.25
N VAL A 72 6.00 14.13 -0.06
CA VAL A 72 7.11 14.61 -0.91
C VAL A 72 6.68 14.78 -2.37
N LEU A 73 5.86 13.87 -2.91
CA LEU A 73 5.32 14.02 -4.26
C LEU A 73 4.42 15.26 -4.38
N ARG A 74 3.58 15.52 -3.37
CA ARG A 74 2.73 16.72 -3.28
C ARG A 74 3.54 18.00 -3.23
N SER A 75 4.66 18.03 -2.51
CA SER A 75 5.49 19.25 -2.44
C SER A 75 6.20 19.59 -3.76
N CYS A 76 6.27 18.63 -4.69
CA CYS A 76 6.87 18.82 -6.02
C CYS A 76 5.86 19.29 -7.08
N THR A 77 4.57 19.37 -6.78
CA THR A 77 3.52 19.77 -7.73
C THR A 77 2.55 20.77 -7.12
N THR A 78 1.99 21.64 -7.96
CA THR A 78 0.89 22.54 -7.58
C THR A 78 -0.48 22.02 -8.03
N ALA A 79 -0.51 21.06 -8.96
CA ALA A 79 -1.74 20.49 -9.49
C ALA A 79 -2.19 19.29 -8.64
N PRO A 80 -3.49 19.22 -8.27
CA PRO A 80 -4.04 18.04 -7.63
C PRO A 80 -4.10 16.88 -8.64
N GLY A 81 -3.94 15.66 -8.15
CA GLY A 81 -4.03 14.46 -8.97
C GLY A 81 -3.85 13.19 -8.16
N PRO A 82 -4.12 12.03 -8.76
CA PRO A 82 -3.96 10.73 -8.12
C PRO A 82 -2.50 10.30 -8.03
N VAL A 83 -2.22 9.33 -7.17
CA VAL A 83 -1.01 8.50 -7.24
C VAL A 83 -1.35 7.18 -7.91
N ILE A 84 -0.61 6.84 -8.97
CA ILE A 84 -0.80 5.57 -9.66
C ILE A 84 -0.07 4.46 -8.89
N LEU A 85 -0.76 3.38 -8.56
CA LEU A 85 -0.19 2.24 -7.85
C LEU A 85 -0.29 0.98 -8.72
N GLY A 86 0.84 0.31 -8.93
CA GLY A 86 0.90 -0.98 -9.63
C GLY A 86 1.76 -1.99 -8.90
N PHE A 87 1.61 -3.26 -9.22
CA PHE A 87 2.43 -4.31 -8.61
C PHE A 87 2.65 -5.54 -9.51
N ASP A 88 3.68 -6.33 -9.19
CA ASP A 88 3.97 -7.61 -9.84
C ASP A 88 3.23 -8.79 -9.18
N SER A 89 3.44 -10.01 -9.69
CA SER A 89 2.71 -11.22 -9.27
C SER A 89 3.19 -11.82 -7.93
N ARG A 90 4.00 -11.12 -7.12
CA ARG A 90 4.43 -11.63 -5.82
C ARG A 90 3.25 -11.71 -4.85
N ASN A 91 3.17 -12.79 -4.08
CA ASN A 91 2.10 -12.99 -3.08
C ASN A 91 2.03 -11.83 -2.06
N SER A 92 3.19 -11.25 -1.72
CA SER A 92 3.30 -10.12 -0.80
C SER A 92 2.81 -8.79 -1.40
N SER A 93 2.72 -8.67 -2.71
CA SER A 93 2.39 -7.41 -3.38
C SER A 93 1.00 -6.88 -3.00
N ASN A 94 0.02 -7.76 -2.83
CA ASN A 94 -1.35 -7.35 -2.50
C ASN A 94 -1.45 -6.68 -1.12
N PHE A 95 -0.81 -7.23 -0.08
CA PHE A 95 -0.90 -6.62 1.25
C PHE A 95 -0.11 -5.30 1.30
N LEU A 96 1.06 -5.25 0.63
CA LEU A 96 1.87 -4.04 0.51
C LEU A 96 1.09 -2.95 -0.23
N ALA A 97 0.39 -3.29 -1.32
CA ALA A 97 -0.44 -2.36 -2.07
C ALA A 97 -1.55 -1.76 -1.21
N LYS A 98 -2.22 -2.58 -0.39
CA LYS A 98 -3.26 -2.10 0.54
C LYS A 98 -2.69 -1.15 1.59
N ALA A 99 -1.56 -1.50 2.20
CA ALA A 99 -0.90 -0.65 3.20
C ALA A 99 -0.40 0.67 2.61
N LEU A 100 0.24 0.63 1.43
CA LEU A 100 0.63 1.81 0.67
C LEU A 100 -0.57 2.69 0.33
N SER A 101 -1.66 2.09 -0.16
CA SER A 101 -2.88 2.82 -0.50
C SER A 101 -3.43 3.56 0.71
N ALA A 102 -3.49 2.89 1.87
CA ALA A 102 -3.94 3.52 3.11
C ALA A 102 -3.05 4.71 3.53
N GLY A 103 -1.72 4.59 3.35
CA GLY A 103 -0.78 5.68 3.61
C GLY A 103 -0.99 6.87 2.66
N ILE A 104 -1.15 6.60 1.37
CA ILE A 104 -1.38 7.62 0.35
C ILE A 104 -2.70 8.37 0.61
N THR A 105 -3.79 7.64 0.89
CA THR A 105 -5.09 8.25 1.18
C THR A 105 -5.07 9.05 2.48
N THR A 106 -4.31 8.62 3.48
CA THR A 106 -4.12 9.37 4.73
C THR A 106 -3.38 10.69 4.48
N ALA A 107 -2.43 10.70 3.53
CA ALA A 107 -1.76 11.92 3.08
C ALA A 107 -2.63 12.81 2.19
N GLY A 108 -3.87 12.44 1.91
CA GLY A 108 -4.87 13.27 1.24
C GLY A 108 -4.85 13.22 -0.29
N LEU A 109 -4.22 12.21 -0.92
CA LEU A 109 -4.34 11.97 -2.35
C LEU A 109 -5.16 10.71 -2.66
N GLU A 110 -5.81 10.71 -3.83
CA GLU A 110 -6.47 9.53 -4.39
C GLU A 110 -5.43 8.51 -4.89
N VAL A 111 -5.79 7.22 -4.84
CA VAL A 111 -4.96 6.13 -5.35
C VAL A 111 -5.65 5.49 -6.56
N TRP A 112 -4.98 5.52 -7.71
CA TRP A 112 -5.38 4.75 -8.88
C TRP A 112 -4.64 3.43 -8.90
N ASN A 113 -5.25 2.40 -8.32
CA ASN A 113 -4.65 1.07 -8.24
C ASN A 113 -4.91 0.27 -9.53
N LEU A 114 -3.85 0.07 -10.32
CA LEU A 114 -3.87 -0.70 -11.57
C LEU A 114 -3.90 -2.22 -11.34
N GLY A 115 -3.53 -2.67 -10.13
CA GLY A 115 -3.36 -4.08 -9.85
C GLY A 115 -2.08 -4.66 -10.46
N LEU A 116 -2.19 -5.88 -11.00
CA LEU A 116 -1.10 -6.60 -11.64
C LEU A 116 -0.73 -5.92 -12.97
N CYS A 117 0.45 -5.33 -13.06
CA CYS A 117 0.91 -4.65 -14.27
C CYS A 117 2.44 -4.64 -14.39
N PRO A 118 3.00 -4.49 -15.61
CA PRO A 118 4.44 -4.30 -15.76
C PRO A 118 4.87 -2.93 -15.22
N THR A 119 6.08 -2.84 -14.67
CA THR A 119 6.67 -1.57 -14.19
C THR A 119 6.55 -0.39 -15.15
N PRO A 120 6.83 -0.52 -16.47
CA PRO A 120 6.70 0.59 -17.40
C PRO A 120 5.26 1.11 -17.57
N ALA A 121 4.22 0.33 -17.24
CA ALA A 121 2.84 0.81 -17.31
C ALA A 121 2.59 1.93 -16.29
N VAL A 122 3.10 1.78 -15.06
CA VAL A 122 3.01 2.82 -14.02
C VAL A 122 3.71 4.09 -14.48
N ALA A 123 4.96 3.98 -14.92
CA ALA A 123 5.76 5.12 -15.38
C ALA A 123 5.11 5.84 -16.57
N HIS A 124 4.59 5.09 -17.55
CA HIS A 124 3.91 5.65 -18.71
C HIS A 124 2.65 6.41 -18.29
N LEU A 125 1.82 5.81 -17.43
CA LEU A 125 0.59 6.45 -16.96
C LEU A 125 0.86 7.69 -16.11
N CYS A 126 1.95 7.74 -15.34
CA CYS A 126 2.35 8.97 -14.68
C CYS A 126 2.51 10.11 -15.68
N LYS A 127 3.22 9.85 -16.78
CA LYS A 127 3.51 10.85 -17.81
C LYS A 127 2.29 11.21 -18.67
N SER A 128 1.40 10.25 -18.92
CA SER A 128 0.27 10.42 -19.83
C SER A 128 -1.03 10.88 -19.16
N THR A 129 -1.02 11.07 -17.84
CA THR A 129 -2.18 11.51 -17.06
C THR A 129 -1.80 12.67 -16.15
N GLU A 130 -2.76 13.24 -15.43
CA GLU A 130 -2.54 14.28 -14.43
C GLU A 130 -2.10 13.70 -13.07
N ALA A 131 -1.51 12.50 -13.06
CA ALA A 131 -1.04 11.89 -11.83
C ALA A 131 0.13 12.68 -11.23
N VAL A 132 0.10 12.84 -9.91
CA VAL A 132 1.17 13.49 -9.15
C VAL A 132 2.45 12.66 -9.17
N GLY A 133 2.29 11.35 -9.32
CA GLY A 133 3.38 10.39 -9.45
C GLY A 133 2.85 8.97 -9.41
N GLY A 134 3.77 8.02 -9.26
CA GLY A 134 3.41 6.61 -9.21
C GLY A 134 4.31 5.79 -8.32
N VAL A 135 3.79 4.64 -7.92
CA VAL A 135 4.46 3.67 -7.06
C VAL A 135 4.30 2.29 -7.70
N MET A 136 5.40 1.57 -7.84
CA MET A 136 5.40 0.19 -8.29
C MET A 136 5.93 -0.72 -7.18
N ILE A 137 5.21 -1.80 -6.90
CA ILE A 137 5.63 -2.84 -5.96
C ILE A 137 6.22 -4.00 -6.75
N SER A 138 7.53 -4.14 -6.72
CA SER A 138 8.26 -5.24 -7.33
C SER A 138 9.73 -5.26 -6.91
N ALA A 139 10.25 -6.46 -6.64
CA ALA A 139 11.69 -6.69 -6.55
C ALA A 139 12.33 -7.21 -7.86
N SER A 140 11.61 -7.14 -8.98
CA SER A 140 12.08 -7.59 -10.29
C SER A 140 12.61 -9.03 -10.23
N HIS A 141 13.93 -9.24 -10.44
CA HIS A 141 14.59 -10.54 -10.49
C HIS A 141 14.98 -11.14 -9.13
N ASN A 142 14.71 -10.46 -8.01
CA ASN A 142 15.02 -11.00 -6.69
C ASN A 142 14.23 -12.28 -6.38
N PRO A 143 14.67 -13.10 -5.41
CA PRO A 143 13.91 -14.27 -4.93
C PRO A 143 12.46 -13.94 -4.52
N PRO A 144 11.50 -14.87 -4.61
CA PRO A 144 10.07 -14.62 -4.36
C PRO A 144 9.71 -14.02 -2.98
N GLU A 145 10.52 -14.30 -1.97
CA GLU A 145 10.39 -13.79 -0.60
C GLU A 145 10.68 -12.29 -0.47
N ASP A 146 11.46 -11.73 -1.39
CA ASP A 146 11.72 -10.30 -1.45
C ASP A 146 10.56 -9.54 -2.09
N ASN A 147 10.43 -8.28 -1.75
CA ASN A 147 9.67 -7.33 -2.56
C ASN A 147 10.40 -5.98 -2.60
N GLY A 148 9.81 -5.00 -3.27
CA GLY A 148 10.35 -3.65 -3.32
C GLY A 148 9.30 -2.61 -3.62
N ILE A 149 9.55 -1.38 -3.22
CA ILE A 149 8.70 -0.22 -3.46
C ILE A 149 9.55 0.82 -4.19
N LYS A 150 9.15 1.18 -5.41
CA LYS A 150 9.83 2.21 -6.21
C LYS A 150 8.86 3.32 -6.60
N PHE A 151 9.37 4.53 -6.67
CA PHE A 151 8.59 5.73 -6.97
C PHE A 151 8.94 6.33 -8.33
N PHE A 152 7.95 6.92 -8.95
CA PHE A 152 8.02 7.71 -10.17
C PHE A 152 7.45 9.10 -9.92
N ASN A 153 8.05 10.13 -10.51
CA ASN A 153 7.46 11.47 -10.56
C ASN A 153 6.37 11.53 -11.64
N SER A 154 5.72 12.70 -11.77
CA SER A 154 4.72 13.00 -12.81
C SER A 154 5.26 12.82 -14.24
N GLU A 155 6.57 12.90 -14.47
CA GLU A 155 7.16 12.66 -15.79
C GLU A 155 7.42 11.16 -16.08
N GLY A 156 7.09 10.27 -15.14
CA GLY A 156 7.34 8.83 -15.26
C GLY A 156 8.81 8.45 -15.04
N THR A 157 9.62 9.34 -14.48
CA THR A 157 11.04 9.09 -14.17
C THR A 157 11.23 8.82 -12.68
N LYS A 158 12.34 8.16 -12.33
CA LYS A 158 12.63 7.83 -10.92
C LYS A 158 12.86 9.11 -10.10
N LEU A 159 12.45 9.07 -8.83
CA LEU A 159 12.74 10.18 -7.91
C LEU A 159 14.25 10.38 -7.73
N SER A 160 14.66 11.65 -7.58
CA SER A 160 16.05 12.00 -7.27
C SER A 160 16.43 11.52 -5.86
N PHE A 161 17.74 11.33 -5.62
CA PHE A 161 18.25 10.94 -4.30
C PHE A 161 17.86 11.94 -3.20
N ALA A 162 17.76 13.23 -3.52
CA ALA A 162 17.33 14.25 -2.58
C ALA A 162 15.88 14.01 -2.09
N LEU A 163 14.96 13.71 -3.01
CA LEU A 163 13.58 13.39 -2.65
C LEU A 163 13.46 12.07 -1.88
N GLN A 164 14.21 11.04 -2.29
CA GLN A 164 14.26 9.77 -1.55
C GLN A 164 14.72 9.97 -0.10
N LYS A 165 15.74 10.82 0.12
CA LYS A 165 16.22 11.16 1.46
C LYS A 165 15.18 11.91 2.29
N GLN A 166 14.36 12.78 1.68
CA GLN A 166 13.26 13.44 2.38
C GLN A 166 12.20 12.44 2.83
N ILE A 167 11.84 11.47 1.98
CA ILE A 167 10.91 10.40 2.34
C ILE A 167 11.46 9.60 3.52
N GLU A 168 12.73 9.21 3.46
CA GLU A 168 13.39 8.48 4.54
C GLU A 168 13.45 9.27 5.87
N ALA A 169 13.74 10.58 5.80
CA ALA A 169 13.72 11.44 6.98
C ALA A 169 12.35 11.49 7.65
N GLY A 170 11.28 11.57 6.85
CA GLY A 170 9.90 11.51 7.34
C GLY A 170 9.58 10.19 8.03
N ILE A 171 9.92 9.06 7.39
CA ILE A 171 9.69 7.71 7.95
C ILE A 171 10.40 7.54 9.31
N ARG A 172 11.60 8.11 9.45
CA ARG A 172 12.39 8.06 10.70
C ARG A 172 11.95 9.08 11.76
N GLY A 173 10.97 9.94 11.45
CA GLY A 173 10.46 10.95 12.38
C GLY A 173 11.32 12.22 12.47
N PHE A 174 12.20 12.47 11.51
CA PHE A 174 13.04 13.67 11.45
C PHE A 174 12.39 14.84 10.69
N ALA A 175 11.20 14.65 10.11
CA ALA A 175 10.47 15.70 9.41
C ALA A 175 9.31 16.22 10.26
N GLU A 176 9.20 17.55 10.38
CA GLU A 176 8.02 18.18 10.97
C GLU A 176 6.84 18.09 9.99
N CYS A 177 5.71 17.56 10.47
CA CYS A 177 4.47 17.58 9.70
C CYS A 177 3.95 19.02 9.69
N THR A 178 4.14 19.76 8.59
CA THR A 178 3.53 21.08 8.44
C THR A 178 2.03 20.89 8.31
N GLN A 179 1.30 21.04 9.43
CA GLN A 179 -0.16 21.10 9.40
C GLN A 179 -0.55 22.31 8.55
N ALA A 180 -1.40 22.08 7.55
CA ALA A 180 -2.08 23.14 6.82
C ALA A 180 -3.13 23.80 7.73
N ASN A 181 -2.67 24.54 8.74
CA ASN A 181 -3.49 25.53 9.41
C ASN A 181 -3.53 26.76 8.52
N ASN A 182 -4.58 26.85 7.69
CA ASN A 182 -5.26 28.07 7.28
C ASN A 182 -6.26 27.72 6.16
N ILE A 183 -7.56 27.86 6.46
CA ILE A 183 -8.64 28.45 5.64
C ILE A 183 -9.95 28.07 6.35
N LEU A 184 -10.30 28.83 7.38
CA LEU A 184 -11.67 29.22 7.75
C LEU A 184 -11.53 30.59 8.41
N GLY A 185 -11.67 31.62 7.59
CA GLY A 185 -11.47 33.00 7.99
C GLY A 185 -11.76 33.93 6.83
N GLU A 186 -12.98 33.83 6.28
CA GLU A 186 -13.84 34.95 5.86
C GLU A 186 -15.30 34.51 6.00
#